data_AF-A0A2C9UV01-F1
#
_entry.id   AF-A0A2C9UV01-F1
#
_cell.length_a   1.000
_cell.length_b   1.000
_cell.length_c   1.000
_cell.angle_alpha   90.00
_cell.angle_beta   90.00
_cell.angle_gamma   90.00
#
_symmetry.space_group_name_H-M   'P 1'
#
loop_
_entity.id
_entity.type
_entity.pdbx_description
1 polymer ?
#
loop_
_entity_poly.entity_id
_entity_poly.type
_entity_poly.pdbx_seq_one_letter_code
_entity_poly.pdbx_strand_id
1 'polypeptide(L)'
;MEFQSPEDNAWYDVNLIWDAETITIEYVGFPENYNEIYNAEDFNAVEELEDFMGRFRQSSVQLQDHDCKNVFVGKTVCASYNFENGDVKFFDALVVEVLNEKHRFKQGGEEECLCTYVVKWQNGPLEGERTFARIGDFCLTPPKQLADPSLSSFVKLARGRIEKVSVNPSMNSEEFFRRLRRQRRNRYACRTMEGRLNGRCKRTSLDVDEDVSAAA
;
A
#
# COMPACT_ATOMS: atom_id res chain seq x y z
N MET A 1 0.04 -3.32 -8.10
CA MET A 1 -0.15 -2.01 -7.46
C MET A 1 -0.63 -2.27 -6.04
N GLU A 2 -0.64 -1.28 -5.16
CA GLU A 2 -1.32 -1.37 -3.87
C GLU A 2 -2.55 -0.46 -3.83
N PHE A 3 -3.60 -0.94 -3.15
CA PHE A 3 -4.81 -0.19 -2.86
C PHE A 3 -5.07 -0.16 -1.34
N GLN A 4 -5.39 1.01 -0.82
CA GLN A 4 -5.80 1.18 0.57
C GLN A 4 -7.30 0.97 0.71
N SER A 5 -7.69 -0.17 1.27
CA SER A 5 -9.10 -0.51 1.43
C SER A 5 -9.80 0.53 2.30
N PRO A 6 -10.94 1.07 1.89
CA PRO A 6 -11.73 1.96 2.73
C PRO A 6 -12.33 1.21 3.94
N GLU A 7 -12.43 -0.11 3.93
CA GLU A 7 -13.07 -0.84 5.03
C GLU A 7 -12.24 -0.80 6.32
N ASP A 8 -10.93 -0.98 6.21
CA ASP A 8 -10.01 -1.08 7.34
C ASP A 8 -8.78 -0.17 7.26
N ASN A 9 -8.64 0.61 6.18
CA ASN A 9 -7.50 1.47 5.87
C ASN A 9 -6.16 0.72 5.71
N ALA A 10 -6.18 -0.60 5.52
CA ALA A 10 -4.98 -1.38 5.24
C ALA A 10 -4.65 -1.37 3.74
N TRP A 11 -3.35 -1.53 3.44
CA TRP A 11 -2.83 -1.67 2.09
C TRP A 11 -2.81 -3.12 1.63
N TYR A 12 -3.29 -3.34 0.40
CA TYR A 12 -3.34 -4.66 -0.23
C TYR A 12 -2.78 -4.61 -1.64
N ASP A 13 -2.11 -5.68 -2.06
CA ASP A 13 -1.75 -5.89 -3.46
C ASP A 13 -2.99 -6.10 -4.32
N VAL A 14 -3.08 -5.38 -5.43
CA VAL A 14 -4.22 -5.44 -6.34
C VAL A 14 -3.81 -5.47 -7.80
N ASN A 15 -4.67 -6.08 -8.62
CA ASN A 15 -4.75 -5.90 -10.06
C ASN A 15 -5.91 -4.96 -10.39
N LEU A 16 -5.75 -4.15 -11.44
CA LEU A 16 -6.78 -3.23 -11.90
C LEU A 16 -7.28 -3.66 -13.28
N ILE A 17 -8.58 -3.87 -13.39
CA ILE A 17 -9.26 -4.15 -14.65
C ILE A 17 -10.19 -2.99 -14.93
N TRP A 18 -9.92 -2.26 -16.02
CA TRP A 18 -10.81 -1.20 -16.48
C TRP A 18 -11.63 -1.72 -17.66
N ASP A 19 -12.95 -1.65 -17.55
CA ASP A 19 -13.90 -1.99 -18.59
C ASP A 19 -14.84 -0.81 -18.83
N ALA A 20 -14.48 0.00 -19.84
CA ALA A 20 -15.16 1.20 -20.32
C ALA A 20 -15.53 2.21 -19.23
N GLU A 21 -16.57 1.93 -18.45
CA GLU A 21 -17.12 2.81 -17.42
C GLU A 21 -16.83 2.36 -15.99
N THR A 22 -16.36 1.13 -15.82
CA THR A 22 -16.11 0.54 -14.51
C THR A 22 -14.64 0.21 -14.32
N ILE A 23 -14.14 0.38 -13.10
CA ILE A 23 -12.85 -0.16 -12.68
C ILE A 23 -13.07 -1.17 -11.57
N THR A 24 -12.50 -2.36 -11.78
CA THR A 24 -12.49 -3.46 -10.83
C THR A 24 -11.13 -3.55 -10.18
N ILE A 25 -11.13 -3.52 -8.85
CA ILE A 25 -9.98 -3.73 -7.99
C ILE A 25 -10.02 -5.19 -7.54
N GLU A 26 -9.09 -5.99 -8.06
CA GLU A 26 -8.97 -7.40 -7.68
C GLU A 26 -7.88 -7.56 -6.63
N TYR A 27 -8.26 -8.03 -5.45
CA TYR A 27 -7.30 -8.27 -4.37
C TYR A 27 -6.48 -9.53 -4.63
N VAL A 28 -5.17 -9.39 -4.74
CA VAL A 28 -4.26 -10.51 -5.03
C VAL A 28 -4.30 -11.51 -3.88
N GLY A 29 -4.58 -12.77 -4.21
CA GLY A 29 -4.67 -13.86 -3.23
C GLY A 29 -6.03 -13.97 -2.54
N PHE A 30 -7.02 -13.19 -2.95
CA PHE A 30 -8.39 -13.28 -2.46
C PHE A 30 -9.35 -13.73 -3.58
N PRO A 31 -10.45 -14.42 -3.23
CA PRO A 31 -11.45 -14.77 -4.23
C PRO A 31 -12.19 -13.53 -4.75
N GLU A 32 -12.74 -13.64 -5.97
CA GLU A 32 -13.40 -12.54 -6.70
C GLU A 32 -14.56 -11.88 -5.92
N ASN A 33 -15.16 -12.63 -5.00
CA ASN A 33 -16.18 -12.06 -4.13
C ASN A 33 -15.62 -10.96 -3.22
N TYR A 34 -14.32 -10.71 -3.13
CA TYR A 34 -13.75 -9.57 -2.43
C TYR A 34 -13.46 -8.38 -3.33
N ASN A 35 -13.58 -8.53 -4.66
CA ASN A 35 -13.29 -7.47 -5.61
C ASN A 35 -14.18 -6.24 -5.33
N GLU A 36 -13.60 -5.05 -5.53
CA GLU A 36 -14.32 -3.79 -5.47
C GLU A 36 -14.54 -3.25 -6.87
N ILE A 37 -15.78 -2.87 -7.18
CA ILE A 37 -16.16 -2.35 -8.49
C ILE A 37 -16.63 -0.91 -8.28
N TYR A 38 -16.08 0.00 -9.06
CA TYR A 38 -16.43 1.42 -9.04
C TYR A 38 -16.89 1.84 -10.44
N ASN A 39 -18.06 2.49 -10.54
CA ASN A 39 -18.51 3.08 -11.78
C ASN A 39 -18.10 4.57 -11.83
N ALA A 40 -17.67 5.05 -12.99
CA ALA A 40 -17.34 6.45 -13.19
C ALA A 40 -18.52 7.41 -12.97
N GLU A 41 -19.77 6.94 -13.06
CA GLU A 41 -20.98 7.72 -12.71
C GLU A 41 -21.17 7.92 -11.20
N ASP A 42 -20.55 7.09 -10.36
CA ASP A 42 -20.72 7.18 -8.90
C ASP A 42 -19.99 8.41 -8.31
N PHE A 43 -19.04 8.97 -9.05
CA PHE A 43 -18.25 10.14 -8.65
C PHE A 43 -18.97 11.43 -9.03
N ASN A 44 -19.32 12.23 -8.02
CA ASN A 44 -20.08 13.47 -8.18
C ASN A 44 -19.23 14.71 -7.92
N ALA A 45 -18.08 14.55 -7.27
CA ALA A 45 -17.19 15.64 -6.92
C ALA A 45 -15.73 15.33 -7.26
N VAL A 46 -14.95 16.35 -7.58
CA VAL A 46 -13.52 16.20 -7.88
C VAL A 46 -12.79 15.67 -6.64
N GLU A 47 -13.20 16.10 -5.45
CA GLU A 47 -12.62 15.68 -4.18
C GLU A 47 -12.79 14.18 -3.92
N GLU A 48 -13.91 13.58 -4.33
CA GLU A 48 -14.14 12.12 -4.23
C GLU A 48 -13.16 11.35 -5.13
N LEU A 49 -12.90 11.90 -6.33
CA LEU A 49 -11.97 11.32 -7.28
C LEU A 49 -10.51 11.44 -6.80
N GLU A 50 -10.14 12.58 -6.21
CA GLU A 50 -8.82 12.76 -5.60
C GLU A 50 -8.59 11.83 -4.39
N ASP A 51 -9.60 11.62 -3.51
CA ASP A 51 -9.49 10.65 -2.42
C ASP A 51 -9.35 9.23 -2.95
N PHE A 52 -10.15 8.86 -3.96
CA PHE A 52 -10.04 7.56 -4.63
C PHE A 52 -8.64 7.34 -5.22
N MET A 53 -8.10 8.33 -5.95
CA MET A 53 -6.73 8.26 -6.45
C MET A 53 -5.69 8.15 -5.34
N GLY A 54 -5.91 8.86 -4.23
CA GLY A 54 -5.05 8.84 -3.04
C GLY A 54 -4.92 7.46 -2.38
N ARG A 55 -5.86 6.55 -2.65
CA ARG A 55 -5.85 5.16 -2.17
C ARG A 55 -5.01 4.22 -3.02
N PHE A 56 -4.41 4.68 -4.11
CA PHE A 56 -3.53 3.85 -4.93
C PHE A 56 -2.08 4.29 -4.81
N ARG A 57 -1.18 3.32 -4.83
CA ARG A 57 0.25 3.58 -4.96
C ARG A 57 0.96 2.42 -5.62
N GLN A 58 2.15 2.68 -6.16
CA GLN A 58 3.04 1.59 -6.57
C GLN A 58 3.34 0.68 -5.38
N SER A 59 3.43 -0.63 -5.62
CA SER A 59 3.67 -1.61 -4.57
C SER A 59 4.92 -1.27 -3.77
N SER A 60 4.79 -1.38 -2.45
CA SER A 60 5.89 -1.23 -1.51
C SER A 60 6.94 -2.31 -1.77
N VAL A 61 8.17 -2.08 -1.32
CA VAL A 61 9.29 -3.00 -1.50
C VAL A 61 9.82 -3.43 -0.14
N GLN A 62 9.93 -4.74 0.09
CA GLN A 62 10.44 -5.27 1.34
C GLN A 62 11.93 -4.98 1.46
N LEU A 63 12.32 -4.48 2.63
CA LEU A 63 13.69 -4.18 2.95
C LEU A 63 14.49 -5.43 3.29
N GLN A 64 15.74 -5.47 2.83
CA GLN A 64 16.75 -6.40 3.33
C GLN A 64 17.57 -5.73 4.43
N ASP A 65 18.33 -6.54 5.18
CA ASP A 65 19.08 -6.04 6.35
C ASP A 65 20.10 -4.94 6.00
N HIS A 66 20.76 -5.02 4.84
CA HIS A 66 21.65 -3.98 4.34
C HIS A 66 20.94 -2.67 3.95
N ASP A 67 19.62 -2.69 3.80
CA ASP A 67 18.81 -1.53 3.45
C ASP A 67 18.41 -0.68 4.66
N CYS A 68 18.85 -1.04 5.88
CA CYS A 68 18.47 -0.34 7.11
C CYS A 68 18.70 1.17 7.06
N LYS A 69 19.76 1.60 6.35
CA LYS A 69 20.13 2.99 6.11
C LYS A 69 19.08 3.79 5.32
N ASN A 70 18.19 3.11 4.60
CA ASN A 70 17.10 3.73 3.83
C ASN A 70 15.89 4.08 4.73
N VAL A 71 15.91 3.66 6.00
CA VAL A 71 14.89 3.96 7.01
C VAL A 71 15.44 5.00 7.98
N PHE A 72 14.98 6.24 7.83
CA PHE A 72 15.44 7.40 8.61
C PHE A 72 14.28 8.18 9.20
N VAL A 73 14.56 9.00 10.21
CA VAL A 73 13.53 9.84 10.87
C VAL A 73 12.84 10.74 9.85
N GLY A 74 11.50 10.76 9.89
CA GLY A 74 10.66 11.48 8.94
C GLY A 74 10.25 10.66 7.71
N LYS A 75 10.77 9.44 7.53
CA LYS A 75 10.35 8.54 6.46
C LYS A 75 9.02 7.88 6.79
N THR A 76 8.05 7.93 5.87
CA THR A 76 6.87 7.06 5.93
C THR A 76 7.22 5.68 5.39
N VAL A 77 6.90 4.65 6.17
CA VAL A 77 7.06 3.23 5.83
C VAL A 77 5.69 2.55 5.82
N CYS A 78 5.58 1.48 5.05
CA CYS A 78 4.45 0.57 5.11
C CYS A 78 4.77 -0.50 6.17
N ALA A 79 4.19 -0.38 7.36
CA ALA A 79 4.46 -1.23 8.51
C ALA A 79 3.44 -2.36 8.64
N SER A 80 3.93 -3.56 8.97
CA SER A 80 3.08 -4.71 9.26
C SER A 80 2.52 -4.64 10.69
N TYR A 81 1.26 -5.03 10.84
CA TYR A 81 0.58 -5.19 12.12
C TYR A 81 0.02 -6.60 12.22
N ASN A 82 0.37 -7.29 13.30
CA ASN A 82 -0.05 -8.66 13.58
C ASN A 82 -1.28 -8.62 14.49
N PHE A 83 -2.40 -9.15 14.02
CA PHE A 83 -3.61 -9.31 14.82
C PHE A 83 -3.55 -10.59 15.65
N GLU A 84 -4.31 -10.62 16.75
CA GLU A 84 -4.38 -11.77 17.67
C GLU A 84 -4.89 -13.06 16.98
N ASN A 85 -5.69 -12.91 15.92
CA ASN A 85 -6.19 -14.02 15.12
C ASN A 85 -5.14 -14.59 14.14
N GLY A 86 -3.92 -14.04 14.13
CA GLY A 86 -2.83 -14.44 13.23
C GLY A 86 -2.81 -13.72 11.88
N ASP A 87 -3.78 -12.83 11.61
CA ASP A 87 -3.77 -12.03 10.39
C ASP A 87 -2.65 -10.97 10.45
N VAL A 88 -2.06 -10.70 9.29
CA VAL A 88 -1.10 -9.60 9.11
C VAL A 88 -1.65 -8.61 8.10
N LYS A 89 -1.77 -7.35 8.51
CA LYS A 89 -2.15 -6.23 7.62
C LYS A 89 -1.08 -5.16 7.62
N PHE A 90 -1.14 -4.29 6.63
CA PHE A 90 -0.11 -3.29 6.37
C PHE A 90 -0.71 -1.89 6.42
N PHE A 91 -0.06 -0.99 7.14
CA PHE A 91 -0.53 0.37 7.40
C PHE A 91 0.63 1.36 7.25
N ASP A 92 0.32 2.63 7.06
CA ASP A 92 1.37 3.65 7.01
C ASP A 92 1.80 4.05 8.42
N ALA A 93 3.11 4.18 8.61
CA ALA A 93 3.70 4.67 9.84
C ALA A 93 4.86 5.61 9.54
N LEU A 94 4.99 6.67 10.34
CA LEU A 94 6.09 7.63 10.26
C LEU A 94 7.21 7.19 11.20
N VAL A 95 8.42 7.04 10.69
CA VAL A 95 9.61 6.80 11.53
C VAL A 95 9.91 8.07 12.31
N VAL A 96 9.82 8.01 13.65
CA VAL A 96 10.06 9.15 14.54
C VAL A 96 11.38 9.05 15.28
N GLU A 97 11.95 7.84 15.39
CA GLU A 97 13.26 7.60 16.01
C GLU A 97 13.95 6.40 15.37
N VAL A 98 15.27 6.44 15.28
CA VAL A 98 16.11 5.34 14.79
C VAL A 98 17.23 5.07 15.79
N LEU A 99 17.21 3.89 16.38
CA LEU A 99 18.24 3.37 17.27
C LEU A 99 19.15 2.46 16.44
N ASN A 100 20.23 3.04 15.91
CA ASN A 100 21.20 2.31 15.10
C ASN A 100 22.02 1.37 15.98
N GLU A 101 22.18 0.13 15.52
CA GLU A 101 23.03 -0.86 16.16
C GLU A 101 24.02 -1.45 15.16
N LYS A 102 25.14 -1.98 15.67
CA LYS A 102 26.08 -2.72 14.83
C LYS A 102 25.41 -4.01 14.36
N HIS A 103 25.48 -4.25 13.05
CA HIS A 103 24.97 -5.47 12.47
C HIS A 103 25.78 -6.68 12.92
N ARG A 104 25.12 -7.84 12.91
CA ARG A 104 25.74 -9.14 13.18
C ARG A 104 25.87 -9.91 11.88
N PHE A 105 26.90 -10.73 11.76
CA PHE A 105 27.08 -11.63 10.62
C PHE A 105 27.05 -13.07 11.12
N LYS A 106 26.16 -13.88 10.55
CA LYS A 106 26.04 -15.31 10.86
C LYS A 106 27.13 -16.10 10.12
N GLN A 107 27.32 -17.34 10.54
CA GLN A 107 28.21 -18.27 9.84
C GLN A 107 27.68 -18.47 8.41
N GLY A 108 28.48 -18.12 7.40
CA GLY A 108 28.05 -18.05 6.00
C GLY A 108 27.91 -16.64 5.44
N GLY A 109 28.13 -15.59 6.25
CA GLY A 109 28.18 -14.20 5.79
C GLY A 109 26.82 -13.51 5.68
N GLU A 110 25.74 -14.17 6.07
CA GLU A 110 24.40 -13.56 6.14
C GLU A 110 24.40 -12.45 7.20
N GLU A 111 24.09 -11.24 6.75
CA GLU A 111 23.93 -10.06 7.58
C GLU A 111 22.61 -10.11 8.36
N GLU A 112 22.66 -9.67 9.61
CA GLU A 112 21.52 -9.53 10.51
C GLU A 112 21.47 -8.09 11.04
N CYS A 113 20.44 -7.34 10.64
CA CYS A 113 20.21 -5.99 11.12
C CYS A 113 19.65 -6.00 12.55
N LEU A 114 20.31 -5.27 13.44
CA LEU A 114 19.92 -5.15 14.85
C LEU A 114 19.34 -3.77 15.21
N CYS A 115 19.13 -2.89 14.23
CA CYS A 115 18.54 -1.59 14.48
C CYS A 115 17.11 -1.71 15.01
N THR A 116 16.72 -0.75 15.85
CA THR A 116 15.34 -0.61 16.34
C THR A 116 14.79 0.72 15.88
N TYR A 117 13.52 0.73 15.46
CA TYR A 117 12.84 1.93 15.00
C TYR A 117 11.67 2.22 15.92
N VAL A 118 11.42 3.49 16.20
CA VAL A 118 10.15 3.94 16.78
C VAL A 118 9.34 4.56 15.66
N VAL A 119 8.13 4.03 15.47
CA VAL A 119 7.20 4.52 14.46
C VAL A 119 5.95 5.10 15.12
N LYS A 120 5.39 6.14 14.51
CA LYS A 120 4.07 6.66 14.84
C LYS A 120 3.09 6.26 13.74
N TRP A 121 2.08 5.47 14.06
CA TRP A 121 1.11 4.99 13.07
C TRP A 121 0.28 6.15 12.54
N GLN A 122 0.13 6.21 11.21
CA GLN A 122 -0.64 7.24 10.52
C GLN A 122 -2.07 6.77 10.21
N ASN A 123 -2.32 5.47 10.24
CA ASN A 123 -3.62 4.85 10.09
C ASN A 123 -3.64 3.45 10.74
N GLY A 124 -4.82 2.84 10.77
CA GLY A 124 -5.03 1.49 11.32
C GLY A 124 -5.31 1.46 12.82
N PRO A 125 -5.27 0.28 13.45
CA PRO A 125 -5.69 0.09 14.85
C PRO A 125 -4.91 0.89 15.89
N LEU A 126 -3.68 1.30 15.56
CA LEU A 126 -2.79 2.03 16.44
C LEU A 126 -2.59 3.49 16.02
N GLU A 127 -3.47 4.05 15.19
CA GLU A 127 -3.34 5.43 14.69
C GLU A 127 -3.00 6.43 15.80
N GLY A 128 -1.92 7.20 15.60
CA GLY A 128 -1.42 8.17 16.57
C GLY A 128 -0.47 7.61 17.62
N GLU A 129 -0.50 6.31 17.89
CA GLU A 129 0.34 5.63 18.87
C GLU A 129 1.77 5.42 18.37
N ARG A 130 2.69 5.21 19.31
CA ARG A 130 4.09 4.90 19.03
C ARG A 130 4.42 3.47 19.40
N THR A 131 5.08 2.74 18.50
CA THR A 131 5.54 1.38 18.75
C THR A 131 6.97 1.17 18.29
N PHE A 132 7.63 0.16 18.86
CA PHE A 132 8.90 -0.33 18.37
C PHE A 132 8.70 -1.29 17.19
N ALA A 133 9.64 -1.28 16.26
CA ALA A 133 9.66 -2.17 15.11
C ALA A 133 11.10 -2.44 14.66
N ARG A 134 11.26 -3.50 13.85
CA ARG A 134 12.49 -3.95 13.21
C ARG A 134 12.39 -3.75 11.70
N ILE A 135 13.52 -3.85 11.01
CA ILE A 135 13.56 -3.66 9.56
C ILE A 135 12.63 -4.62 8.80
N GLY A 136 12.53 -5.87 9.28
CA GLY A 136 11.65 -6.88 8.69
C GLY A 136 10.16 -6.58 8.85
N ASP A 137 9.78 -5.63 9.70
CA ASP A 137 8.39 -5.22 9.90
C ASP A 137 7.96 -4.16 8.86
N PHE A 138 8.88 -3.69 8.01
CA PHE A 138 8.65 -2.59 7.08
C PHE A 138 8.81 -2.97 5.62
N CYS A 139 8.02 -2.31 4.79
CA CYS A 139 8.28 -2.14 3.37
C CYS A 139 8.49 -0.65 3.07
N LEU A 140 9.41 -0.34 2.15
CA LEU A 140 9.57 1.02 1.65
C LEU A 140 8.44 1.37 0.69
N THR A 141 7.84 2.51 0.95
CA THR A 141 6.91 3.12 0.01
C THR A 141 7.72 3.77 -1.12
N PRO A 142 7.48 3.39 -2.39
CA PRO A 142 8.09 4.07 -3.52
C PRO A 142 7.59 5.53 -3.58
N PRO A 143 8.32 6.42 -4.26
CA PRO A 143 7.85 7.78 -4.54
C PRO A 143 6.44 7.73 -5.15
N LYS A 144 5.60 8.73 -4.82
CA LYS A 144 4.27 8.85 -5.43
C LYS A 144 4.41 9.07 -6.94
N GLN A 145 4.33 7.98 -7.70
CA GLN A 145 4.19 8.00 -9.14
C GLN A 145 3.10 7.01 -9.52
N LEU A 146 1.93 7.56 -9.84
CA LEU A 146 0.81 6.77 -10.31
C LEU A 146 0.92 6.69 -11.84
N ALA A 147 1.28 5.52 -12.36
CA ALA A 147 1.44 5.28 -13.79
C ALA A 147 0.71 4.00 -14.22
N ASP A 148 -0.45 3.71 -13.62
CA ASP A 148 -1.31 2.64 -14.11
C ASP A 148 -2.24 3.17 -15.21
N PRO A 149 -2.19 2.60 -16.44
CA PRO A 149 -3.01 3.07 -17.55
C PRO A 149 -4.51 2.88 -17.33
N SER A 150 -4.93 1.81 -16.65
CA SER A 150 -6.34 1.51 -16.38
C SER A 150 -6.91 2.55 -15.42
N LEU A 151 -6.21 2.83 -14.33
CA LEU A 151 -6.59 3.87 -13.36
C LEU A 151 -6.59 5.26 -14.01
N SER A 152 -5.58 5.58 -14.80
CA SER A 152 -5.48 6.88 -15.50
C SER A 152 -6.65 7.10 -16.46
N SER A 153 -7.03 6.05 -17.19
CA SER A 153 -8.15 6.10 -18.14
C SER A 153 -9.49 6.25 -17.43
N PHE A 154 -9.70 5.48 -16.36
CA PHE A 154 -10.89 5.58 -15.51
C PHE A 154 -11.06 6.98 -14.89
N VAL A 155 -10.00 7.51 -14.28
CA VAL A 155 -10.00 8.84 -13.64
C VAL A 155 -10.30 9.93 -14.68
N LYS A 156 -9.71 9.84 -15.87
CA LYS A 156 -9.98 10.79 -16.96
C LYS A 156 -11.46 10.77 -17.37
N LEU A 157 -12.06 9.58 -17.45
CA LEU A 157 -13.47 9.43 -17.76
C LEU A 157 -14.36 10.04 -16.66
N ALA A 158 -14.14 9.67 -15.40
CA ALA A 158 -14.91 10.16 -14.26
C ALA A 158 -14.84 11.68 -14.14
N ARG A 159 -13.63 12.26 -14.24
CA ARG A 159 -13.44 13.73 -14.25
C ARG A 159 -14.21 14.40 -15.37
N GLY A 160 -14.12 13.86 -16.59
CA GLY A 160 -14.83 14.41 -17.75
C GLY A 160 -16.36 14.34 -17.62
N ARG A 161 -16.90 13.45 -16.78
CA ARG A 161 -18.33 13.41 -16.45
C ARG A 161 -18.68 14.49 -15.43
N ILE A 162 -17.91 14.62 -14.36
CA ILE A 162 -18.08 15.67 -13.34
C ILE A 162 -18.09 17.06 -13.99
N GLU A 163 -17.15 17.34 -14.89
CA GLU A 163 -17.04 18.65 -15.56
C GLU A 163 -18.23 18.97 -16.49
N LYS A 164 -18.88 17.95 -17.05
CA LYS A 164 -20.07 18.13 -17.92
C LYS A 164 -21.35 18.34 -17.13
N VAL A 165 -21.40 17.89 -15.87
CA VAL A 165 -22.54 18.07 -14.96
C VAL A 165 -22.30 19.35 -14.16
N SER A 166 -22.74 20.49 -14.68
CA SER A 166 -22.53 21.78 -14.02
C SER A 166 -23.27 21.89 -12.66
N VAL A 167 -22.49 21.93 -11.56
CA VAL A 167 -22.67 22.62 -10.23
C VAL A 167 -23.39 21.92 -9.04
N ASN A 168 -22.58 21.60 -7.99
CA ASN A 168 -22.64 21.68 -6.49
C ASN A 168 -23.90 21.28 -5.65
N PRO A 169 -23.75 20.86 -4.35
CA PRO A 169 -22.57 20.97 -3.47
C PRO A 169 -21.99 19.67 -2.87
N SER A 170 -20.72 19.81 -2.50
CA SER A 170 -19.85 18.98 -1.66
C SER A 170 -20.53 17.89 -0.82
N MET A 171 -20.38 16.64 -1.25
CA MET A 171 -20.40 15.52 -0.33
C MET A 171 -19.03 15.37 0.33
N ASN A 172 -19.01 15.14 1.64
CA ASN A 172 -17.81 14.72 2.36
C ASN A 172 -17.33 13.39 1.75
N SER A 173 -16.06 13.29 1.35
CA SER A 173 -15.46 12.05 0.83
C SER A 173 -15.69 10.87 1.78
N GLU A 174 -15.69 11.13 3.09
CA GLU A 174 -16.00 10.11 4.10
C GLU A 174 -17.44 9.59 3.97
N GLU A 175 -18.41 10.43 3.61
CA GLU A 175 -19.79 10.01 3.37
C GLU A 175 -19.93 9.24 2.04
N PHE A 176 -19.17 9.60 0.99
CA PHE A 176 -19.07 8.80 -0.24
C PHE A 176 -18.57 7.38 0.05
N PHE A 177 -17.42 7.26 0.72
CA PHE A 177 -16.92 5.94 1.12
C PHE A 177 -17.81 5.26 2.16
N ARG A 178 -18.50 6.00 3.03
CA ARG A 178 -19.49 5.42 3.94
C ARG A 178 -20.69 4.86 3.17
N ARG A 179 -21.19 5.52 2.12
CA ARG A 179 -22.28 5.00 1.28
C ARG A 179 -21.84 3.73 0.55
N LEU A 180 -20.62 3.72 0.01
CA LEU A 180 -20.01 2.52 -0.56
C LEU A 180 -19.86 1.41 0.50
N ARG A 181 -19.34 1.70 1.69
CA ARG A 181 -19.21 0.74 2.81
C ARG A 181 -20.56 0.20 3.28
N ARG A 182 -21.62 1.01 3.30
CA ARG A 182 -23.00 0.59 3.66
C ARG A 182 -23.59 -0.41 2.67
N GLN A 183 -23.20 -0.34 1.39
CA GLN A 183 -23.55 -1.36 0.40
C GLN A 183 -22.76 -2.68 0.58
N ARG A 184 -21.66 -2.68 1.37
CA ARG A 184 -20.70 -3.78 1.51
C ARG A 184 -20.87 -4.64 2.78
N ARG A 185 -22.05 -4.68 3.42
CA ARG A 185 -22.28 -5.55 4.60
C ARG A 185 -21.89 -7.02 4.28
N ASN A 186 -20.79 -7.49 4.87
CA ASN A 186 -20.34 -8.89 5.05
C ASN A 186 -19.11 -9.37 4.23
N ARG A 187 -17.93 -8.72 4.27
CA ARG A 187 -16.71 -9.31 3.69
C ARG A 187 -15.42 -8.99 4.48
N TYR A 188 -15.10 -9.81 5.48
CA TYR A 188 -13.79 -9.74 6.15
C TYR A 188 -12.73 -10.45 5.32
N ALA A 189 -11.82 -9.69 4.71
CA ALA A 189 -10.64 -10.25 4.04
C ALA A 189 -9.57 -10.61 5.10
N CYS A 190 -9.35 -11.91 5.32
CA CYS A 190 -8.30 -12.44 6.20
C CYS A 190 -7.10 -12.92 5.37
N ARG A 191 -5.89 -12.47 5.70
CA ARG A 191 -4.64 -13.05 5.17
C ARG A 191 -4.22 -14.18 6.09
N THR A 192 -4.50 -15.43 5.70
CA THR A 192 -4.07 -16.62 6.45
C THR A 192 -2.54 -16.71 6.52
N MET A 193 -2.02 -17.49 7.47
CA MET A 193 -0.60 -17.78 7.66
C MET A 193 0.15 -18.24 6.39
N GLU A 194 -0.52 -18.86 5.42
CA GLU A 194 0.09 -19.21 4.12
C GLU A 194 0.43 -17.98 3.24
N GLY A 195 -0.29 -16.87 3.44
CA GLY A 195 0.03 -15.57 2.86
C GLY A 195 1.38 -15.01 3.31
N ARG A 196 1.97 -15.52 4.41
CA ARG A 196 3.34 -15.19 4.84
C ARG A 196 4.39 -15.72 3.86
N LEU A 197 4.09 -16.78 3.11
CA LEU A 197 4.97 -17.35 2.08
C LEU A 197 4.69 -16.79 0.68
N ASN A 198 3.42 -16.45 0.40
CA ASN A 198 2.95 -16.07 -0.94
C ASN A 198 2.72 -14.56 -1.15
N GLY A 199 2.52 -13.79 -0.07
CA GLY A 199 2.43 -12.33 -0.08
C GLY A 199 3.82 -11.68 -0.17
N ARG A 200 4.65 -12.16 -1.10
CA ARG A 200 5.95 -11.54 -1.35
C ARG A 200 5.71 -10.14 -1.88
N CYS A 201 5.87 -9.17 -1.01
CA CYS A 201 6.38 -7.87 -1.39
C CYS A 201 7.57 -8.13 -2.34
N LYS A 202 7.50 -7.60 -3.56
CA LYS A 202 8.42 -8.00 -4.63
C LYS A 202 9.86 -7.76 -4.17
N ARG A 203 10.68 -8.83 -4.14
CA ARG A 203 12.13 -8.67 -4.07
C ARG A 203 12.57 -8.10 -5.41
N THR A 204 13.10 -6.89 -5.44
CA THR A 204 13.83 -6.41 -6.62
C THR A 204 15.19 -7.08 -6.62
N SER A 205 15.45 -7.97 -7.58
CA SER A 205 16.82 -8.22 -8.01
C SER A 205 17.30 -6.93 -8.66
N LEU A 206 18.17 -6.19 -7.98
CA LEU A 206 18.97 -5.20 -8.69
C LEU A 206 19.98 -6.01 -9.51
N ASP A 207 19.73 -6.13 -10.80
CA ASP A 207 20.70 -6.64 -11.75
C ASP A 207 21.92 -5.71 -11.66
N VAL A 208 23.04 -6.27 -11.19
CA VAL A 208 24.34 -5.61 -11.29
C VAL A 208 24.80 -5.89 -12.72
N ASP A 209 24.74 -4.87 -13.56
CA ASP A 209 25.44 -4.87 -14.84
C ASP A 209 26.95 -5.03 -14.55
N GLU A 210 27.47 -6.26 -14.65
CA GLU A 210 28.91 -6.50 -14.77
C GLU A 210 29.34 -6.12 -16.19
N ASP A 211 29.58 -4.82 -16.37
CA ASP A 211 30.39 -4.31 -17.46
C ASP A 211 31.87 -4.53 -17.09
N VAL A 212 32.42 -5.70 -17.45
CA VAL A 212 33.87 -5.92 -17.40
C VAL A 212 34.39 -6.02 -18.84
N SER A 213 34.81 -4.86 -19.32
CA SER A 213 35.85 -4.74 -20.32
C SER A 213 37.11 -5.51 -19.90
N ALA A 214 37.58 -6.42 -20.74
CA ALA A 214 38.98 -6.81 -20.77
C ALA A 214 39.39 -7.14 -22.21
N ALA A 215 39.93 -6.13 -22.87
CA ALA A 215 40.80 -6.29 -24.02
C ALA A 215 42.19 -6.73 -23.53
N ALA A 216 42.69 -7.85 -24.04
CA ALA A 216 44.08 -8.13 -24.44
C ALA A 216 44.22 -9.64 -24.73
#